data_AF-A0A661KRC7-F1
#
_entry.id   AF-A0A661KRC7-F1
#
_cell.length_a   1.000
_cell.length_b   1.000
_cell.length_c   1.000
_cell.angle_alpha   90.00
_cell.angle_beta   90.00
_cell.angle_gamma   90.00
#
_symmetry.space_group_name_H-M   'P 1'
#
loop_
_entity.id
_entity.type
_entity.pdbx_description
1 polymer ?
#
loop_
_entity_poly.entity_id
_entity_poly.type
_entity_poly.pdbx_seq_one_letter_code
_entity_poly.pdbx_strand_id
1 'polypeptide(L)'
;MAGKLDELGDDFDQEYPATPDRAFQQSVEGTYFHHQYRKILDQRRIGYYPHNPHHKVHVSFDLGINDEMVLLFVQIIDSIPYLINEYHNTGQGLEFYADVIKALPYDYDWFILPHDANVRDLSTGLTRIETLRKLGIVKVKLLEKLPFLDSINASRVFMKYLHIHEKCENTVLGIQNYRKKYDRQIGAYLSTDVHDIHSNYMASLRYMAQGLGYYSLKVKPHKEKKNISINFNSFAI
;
A
#
# COMPACT_ATOMS: atom_id res chain seq x y z
N MET A 1 18.37 -18.38 -41.09
CA MET A 1 19.01 -17.11 -40.69
C MET A 1 18.03 -15.95 -40.49
N ALA A 2 16.72 -16.11 -40.76
CA ALA A 2 15.72 -15.07 -40.47
C ALA A 2 15.32 -15.00 -38.98
N GLY A 3 15.09 -16.14 -38.31
CA GLY A 3 14.65 -16.15 -36.90
C GLY A 3 15.66 -15.63 -35.88
N LYS A 4 16.95 -15.60 -36.21
CA LYS A 4 18.01 -15.10 -35.31
C LYS A 4 18.20 -13.57 -35.37
N LEU A 5 17.62 -12.93 -36.40
CA LEU A 5 17.62 -11.47 -36.56
C LEU A 5 16.40 -10.84 -35.88
N ASP A 6 15.25 -11.52 -35.90
CA ASP A 6 14.04 -11.08 -35.20
C ASP A 6 14.20 -11.18 -33.66
N GLU A 7 14.77 -12.28 -33.15
CA GLU A 7 15.08 -12.41 -31.71
C GLU A 7 16.08 -11.36 -31.21
N LEU A 8 17.05 -10.96 -32.05
CA LEU A 8 18.00 -9.91 -31.70
C LEU A 8 17.36 -8.52 -31.79
N GLY A 9 16.37 -8.32 -32.66
CA GLY A 9 15.61 -7.08 -32.79
C GLY A 9 14.70 -6.81 -31.58
N ASP A 10 14.04 -7.85 -31.08
CA ASP A 10 13.19 -7.76 -29.88
C ASP A 10 14.01 -7.51 -28.60
N ASP A 11 15.16 -8.17 -28.44
CA ASP A 11 16.08 -7.93 -27.31
C ASP A 11 16.74 -6.54 -27.36
N PHE A 12 17.06 -6.03 -28.56
CA PHE A 12 17.65 -4.69 -28.72
C PHE A 12 16.62 -3.59 -28.46
N ASP A 13 15.37 -3.78 -28.89
CA ASP A 13 14.29 -2.84 -28.61
C ASP A 13 13.94 -2.79 -27.11
N GLN A 14 14.16 -3.85 -26.32
CA GLN A 14 13.98 -3.84 -24.86
C GLN A 14 14.97 -2.95 -24.10
N GLU A 15 16.21 -2.84 -24.59
CA GLU A 15 17.24 -2.01 -23.96
C GLU A 15 17.35 -0.62 -24.60
N TYR A 16 16.96 -0.48 -25.87
CA TYR A 16 17.02 0.76 -26.65
C TYR A 16 15.77 0.96 -27.53
N PRO A 17 14.63 1.35 -26.95
CA PRO A 17 13.40 1.49 -27.69
C PRO A 17 13.55 2.48 -28.85
N ALA A 18 13.32 2.01 -30.07
CA ALA A 18 13.53 2.78 -31.31
C ALA A 18 12.60 4.01 -31.45
N THR A 19 11.55 4.11 -30.64
CA THR A 19 10.61 5.25 -30.66
C THR A 19 10.15 5.63 -29.24
N PRO A 20 9.79 6.91 -29.00
CA PRO A 20 9.21 7.33 -27.73
C PRO A 20 7.95 6.56 -27.33
N ASP A 21 7.11 6.17 -28.29
CA ASP A 21 5.90 5.39 -28.03
C ASP A 21 6.23 3.95 -27.60
N ARG A 22 7.28 3.33 -28.15
CA ARG A 22 7.78 2.01 -27.70
C ARG A 22 8.45 2.09 -26.34
N ALA A 23 9.22 3.15 -26.08
CA ALA A 23 9.81 3.42 -24.76
C ALA A 23 8.70 3.57 -23.70
N PHE A 24 7.61 4.26 -24.07
CA PHE A 24 6.43 4.40 -23.22
C PHE A 24 5.68 3.06 -23.05
N GLN A 25 5.48 2.27 -24.11
CA GLN A 25 4.81 0.96 -24.01
C GLN A 25 5.61 -0.06 -23.19
N GLN A 26 6.93 -0.12 -23.32
CA GLN A 26 7.80 -0.96 -22.48
C GLN A 26 7.85 -0.47 -21.02
N SER A 27 7.81 0.84 -20.79
CA SER A 27 7.66 1.40 -19.44
C SER A 27 6.34 1.02 -18.78
N VAL A 28 5.32 0.62 -19.56
CA VAL A 28 4.00 0.22 -19.08
C VAL A 28 3.91 -1.28 -18.81
N GLU A 29 4.63 -2.11 -19.57
CA GLU A 29 4.58 -3.55 -19.44
C GLU A 29 5.15 -4.03 -18.08
N GLY A 30 4.38 -4.86 -17.39
CA GLY A 30 4.76 -5.37 -16.06
C GLY A 30 4.40 -4.46 -14.88
N THR A 31 3.91 -3.23 -15.09
CA THR A 31 3.45 -2.37 -13.98
C THR A 31 2.15 -2.89 -13.35
N TYR A 32 1.99 -2.73 -12.03
CA TYR A 32 0.80 -3.22 -11.32
C TYR A 32 -0.42 -2.31 -11.50
N PHE A 33 -0.19 -1.01 -11.71
CA PHE A 33 -1.20 0.04 -11.55
C PHE A 33 -1.35 0.99 -12.75
N HIS A 34 -0.86 0.62 -13.94
CA HIS A 34 -0.99 1.44 -15.15
C HIS A 34 -2.41 1.96 -15.39
N HIS A 35 -3.40 1.08 -15.31
CA HIS A 35 -4.80 1.46 -15.53
C HIS A 35 -5.32 2.46 -14.49
N GLN A 36 -4.91 2.29 -13.24
CA GLN A 36 -5.27 3.21 -12.16
C GLN A 36 -4.61 4.57 -12.37
N TYR A 37 -3.32 4.59 -12.73
CA TYR A 37 -2.58 5.80 -13.06
C TYR A 37 -3.26 6.59 -14.18
N ARG A 38 -3.55 5.94 -15.32
CA ARG A 38 -4.24 6.57 -16.45
C ARG A 38 -5.57 7.18 -16.04
N LYS A 39 -6.40 6.45 -15.30
CA LYS A 39 -7.69 6.97 -14.80
C LYS A 39 -7.56 8.16 -13.87
N ILE A 40 -6.53 8.19 -13.03
CA ILE A 40 -6.27 9.33 -12.14
C ILE A 40 -5.95 10.59 -12.99
N LEU A 41 -5.15 10.44 -14.05
CA LEU A 41 -4.83 11.53 -14.97
C LEU A 41 -6.03 11.98 -15.80
N ASP A 42 -6.74 11.05 -16.44
CA ASP A 42 -7.89 11.35 -17.31
C ASP A 42 -8.99 12.08 -16.55
N GLN A 43 -9.17 11.75 -15.27
CA GLN A 43 -10.17 12.35 -14.38
C GLN A 43 -9.62 13.56 -13.60
N ARG A 44 -8.38 13.99 -13.87
CA ARG A 44 -7.72 15.15 -13.22
C ARG A 44 -7.76 15.08 -11.69
N ARG A 45 -7.54 13.87 -11.13
CA ARG A 45 -7.54 13.61 -9.68
C ARG A 45 -6.21 13.92 -8.99
N ILE A 46 -5.27 14.55 -9.69
CA ILE A 46 -4.07 15.16 -9.12
C ILE A 46 -4.27 16.67 -9.15
N GLY A 47 -4.11 17.34 -8.01
CA GLY A 47 -4.32 18.77 -7.91
C GLY A 47 -4.15 19.32 -6.50
N TYR A 48 -4.64 20.54 -6.27
CA TYR A 48 -4.54 21.17 -4.97
C TYR A 48 -5.63 20.67 -4.01
N TYR A 49 -5.27 19.73 -3.13
CA TYR A 49 -6.15 19.13 -2.11
C TYR A 49 -5.56 19.34 -0.70
N PRO A 50 -5.60 20.57 -0.16
CA PRO A 50 -5.01 20.87 1.14
C PRO A 50 -5.77 20.14 2.26
N HIS A 51 -5.11 20.00 3.42
CA HIS A 51 -5.72 19.45 4.63
C HIS A 51 -7.01 20.20 5.00
N ASN A 52 -8.08 19.44 5.23
CA ASN A 52 -9.35 19.96 5.75
C ASN A 52 -9.44 19.71 7.28
N PRO A 53 -9.38 20.73 8.15
CA PRO A 53 -9.37 20.55 9.61
C PRO A 53 -10.61 19.88 10.22
N HIS A 54 -11.71 19.77 9.46
CA HIS A 54 -12.93 19.09 9.93
C HIS A 54 -12.88 17.56 9.79
N HIS A 55 -11.87 17.03 9.10
CA HIS A 55 -11.73 15.61 8.86
C HIS A 55 -10.45 15.09 9.48
N LYS A 56 -10.53 13.90 10.12
CA LYS A 56 -9.34 13.27 10.68
C LYS A 56 -8.45 12.68 9.59
N VAL A 57 -7.16 12.56 9.90
CA VAL A 57 -6.13 12.02 9.02
C VAL A 57 -5.77 10.61 9.45
N HIS A 58 -5.83 9.67 8.51
CA HIS A 58 -5.26 8.34 8.66
C HIS A 58 -3.82 8.35 8.15
N VAL A 59 -2.93 7.64 8.85
CA VAL A 59 -1.52 7.57 8.49
C VAL A 59 -1.13 6.12 8.30
N SER A 60 -0.58 5.76 7.14
CA SER A 60 0.02 4.43 6.94
C SER A 60 1.53 4.50 7.07
N PHE A 61 2.12 3.47 7.66
CA PHE A 61 3.57 3.30 7.72
C PHE A 61 3.99 2.15 6.82
N ASP A 62 5.03 2.37 6.01
CA ASP A 62 5.93 1.30 5.57
C ASP A 62 7.22 1.38 6.39
N LEU A 63 7.50 0.33 7.17
CA LEU A 63 8.53 0.36 8.22
C LEU A 63 9.88 -0.12 7.69
N GLY A 64 10.57 0.69 6.89
CA GLY A 64 11.96 0.46 6.51
C GLY A 64 12.91 0.76 7.68
N ILE A 65 13.35 -0.26 8.46
CA ILE A 65 14.40 -0.07 9.48
C ILE A 65 15.78 0.07 8.83
N ASN A 66 16.05 -0.75 7.82
CA ASN A 66 17.31 -0.74 7.04
C ASN A 66 17.10 -0.16 5.63
N ASP A 67 15.93 0.44 5.40
CA ASP A 67 15.50 1.01 4.14
C ASP A 67 14.78 2.33 4.45
N GLU A 68 14.09 2.89 3.48
CA GLU A 68 13.25 4.08 3.61
C GLU A 68 11.96 3.79 4.40
N MET A 69 11.67 4.62 5.40
CA MET A 69 10.37 4.64 6.04
C MET A 69 9.46 5.61 5.30
N VAL A 70 8.27 5.15 4.89
CA VAL A 70 7.31 5.97 4.15
C VAL A 70 6.00 6.11 4.92
N LEU A 71 5.57 7.36 5.11
CA LEU A 71 4.31 7.74 5.73
C LEU A 71 3.40 8.39 4.68
N LEU A 72 2.18 7.86 4.53
CA LEU A 72 1.14 8.50 3.70
C LEU A 72 0.00 9.00 4.58
N PHE A 73 -0.46 10.22 4.31
CA PHE A 73 -1.48 10.91 5.09
C PHE A 73 -2.75 11.06 4.26
N VAL A 74 -3.83 10.39 4.67
CA VAL A 74 -5.08 10.33 3.91
C VAL A 74 -6.27 10.82 4.74
N GLN A 75 -7.09 11.68 4.15
CA GLN A 75 -8.41 12.03 4.67
C GLN A 75 -9.50 11.29 3.90
N ILE A 76 -10.53 10.85 4.61
CA ILE A 76 -11.78 10.36 3.99
C ILE A 76 -12.83 11.45 4.11
N ILE A 77 -13.24 12.02 2.98
CA ILE A 77 -14.25 13.08 2.90
C ILE A 77 -15.38 12.54 2.03
N ASP A 78 -16.59 12.41 2.59
CA ASP A 78 -17.75 11.85 1.90
C ASP A 78 -17.47 10.49 1.21
N SER A 79 -16.74 9.62 1.91
CA SER A 79 -16.28 8.30 1.43
C SER A 79 -15.23 8.33 0.31
N ILE A 80 -14.69 9.51 -0.03
CA ILE A 80 -13.64 9.68 -1.03
C ILE A 80 -12.29 9.84 -0.33
N PRO A 81 -11.26 9.05 -0.69
CA PRO A 81 -9.93 9.21 -0.15
C PRO A 81 -9.16 10.35 -0.83
N TYR A 82 -8.56 11.21 -0.01
CA TYR A 82 -7.65 12.28 -0.41
C TYR A 82 -6.28 12.03 0.22
N LEU A 83 -5.28 11.73 -0.59
CA LEU A 83 -3.87 11.73 -0.18
C LEU A 83 -3.40 13.18 -0.10
N ILE A 84 -3.29 13.70 1.12
CA ILE A 84 -3.04 15.12 1.38
C ILE A 84 -1.57 15.42 1.71
N ASN A 85 -0.79 14.39 2.04
CA ASN A 85 0.65 14.53 2.30
C ASN A 85 1.36 13.17 2.18
N GLU A 86 2.66 13.24 1.94
CA GLU A 86 3.58 12.11 2.04
C GLU A 86 4.83 12.56 2.80
N TYR A 87 5.48 11.64 3.49
CA TYR A 87 6.76 11.87 4.15
C TYR A 87 7.61 10.62 4.06
N HIS A 88 8.90 10.78 3.81
CA HIS A 88 9.85 9.68 3.82
C HIS A 88 11.17 10.11 4.43
N ASN A 89 11.89 9.17 5.04
CA ASN A 89 13.29 9.35 5.42
C ASN A 89 13.97 7.99 5.59
N THR A 90 15.30 7.98 5.70
CA THR A 90 16.11 6.79 5.95
C THR A 90 16.94 6.96 7.22
N GLY A 91 17.26 5.85 7.89
CA GLY A 91 18.21 5.84 9.01
C GLY A 91 17.76 6.54 10.30
N GLN A 92 16.47 6.87 10.44
CA GLN A 92 15.90 7.50 11.64
C GLN A 92 15.12 6.49 12.51
N GLY A 93 15.09 6.73 13.82
CA GLY A 93 14.28 5.96 14.78
C GLY A 93 12.81 6.38 14.81
N LEU A 94 11.96 5.60 15.50
CA LEU A 94 10.52 5.87 15.59
C LEU A 94 10.18 7.18 16.32
N GLU A 95 11.06 7.62 17.23
CA GLU A 95 11.00 8.90 17.93
C GLU A 95 10.95 10.07 16.95
N PHE A 96 11.86 10.06 15.98
CA PHE A 96 11.95 11.11 14.96
C PHE A 96 10.65 11.20 14.13
N TYR A 97 10.11 10.06 13.68
CA TYR A 97 8.87 10.06 12.91
C TYR A 97 7.66 10.46 13.76
N ALA A 98 7.64 10.12 15.05
CA ALA A 98 6.60 10.60 15.97
C ALA A 98 6.65 12.12 16.13
N ASP A 99 7.85 12.72 16.18
CA ASP A 99 8.01 14.17 16.25
C ASP A 99 7.61 14.86 14.95
N VAL A 100 7.95 14.29 13.79
CA VAL A 100 7.45 14.75 12.48
C VAL A 100 5.92 14.75 12.43
N ILE A 101 5.29 13.66 12.87
CA ILE A 101 3.82 13.55 12.92
C ILE A 101 3.21 14.63 13.84
N LYS A 102 3.78 14.85 15.02
CA LYS A 102 3.29 15.86 15.98
C LYS A 102 3.50 17.29 15.51
N ALA A 103 4.52 17.55 14.70
CA ALA A 103 4.79 18.87 14.16
C ALA A 103 3.79 19.29 13.07
N LEU A 104 3.09 18.33 12.44
CA LEU A 104 2.07 18.60 11.44
C LEU A 104 0.74 19.01 12.09
N PRO A 105 -0.01 19.97 11.50
CA PRO A 105 -1.22 20.54 12.11
C PRO A 105 -2.48 19.67 11.87
N TYR A 106 -2.35 18.35 12.00
CA TYR A 106 -3.39 17.39 11.68
C TYR A 106 -4.02 16.80 12.94
N ASP A 107 -5.33 16.58 12.91
CA ASP A 107 -6.01 15.69 13.86
C ASP A 107 -6.00 14.27 13.31
N TYR A 108 -5.47 13.32 14.07
CA TYR A 108 -5.22 11.96 13.60
C TYR A 108 -6.32 11.00 14.04
N ASP A 109 -6.63 10.04 13.16
CA ASP A 109 -7.46 8.88 13.50
C ASP A 109 -6.62 7.61 13.59
N TRP A 110 -6.62 6.76 12.57
CA TRP A 110 -5.87 5.51 12.58
C TRP A 110 -4.45 5.69 12.08
N PHE A 111 -3.49 5.22 12.88
CA PHE A 111 -2.14 4.91 12.44
C PHE A 111 -2.09 3.43 12.04
N ILE A 112 -1.92 3.16 10.76
CA ILE A 112 -2.00 1.85 10.14
C ILE A 112 -0.59 1.31 9.98
N LEU A 113 -0.33 0.17 10.62
CA LEU A 113 0.98 -0.47 10.63
C LEU A 113 0.90 -1.88 10.03
N PRO A 114 1.95 -2.31 9.31
CA PRO A 114 1.99 -3.63 8.71
C PRO A 114 2.13 -4.72 9.78
N HIS A 115 1.73 -5.94 9.42
CA HIS A 115 1.69 -7.10 10.31
C HIS A 115 3.01 -7.40 11.07
N ASP A 116 4.15 -7.04 10.50
CA ASP A 116 5.49 -7.21 11.05
C ASP A 116 5.92 -6.11 12.04
N ALA A 117 5.09 -5.07 12.24
CA ALA A 117 5.32 -4.04 13.25
C ALA A 117 5.30 -4.58 14.70
N ASN A 118 4.70 -5.75 14.91
CA ASN A 118 4.59 -6.39 16.22
C ASN A 118 5.81 -7.25 16.60
N VAL A 119 6.85 -7.28 15.77
CA VAL A 119 8.11 -7.96 16.11
C VAL A 119 8.82 -7.14 17.21
N ARG A 120 9.26 -7.83 18.27
CA ARG A 120 10.04 -7.20 19.35
C ARG A 120 11.43 -6.84 18.84
N ASP A 121 11.83 -5.62 19.14
CA ASP A 121 13.20 -5.19 18.97
C ASP A 121 14.10 -5.89 20.00
N LEU A 122 15.20 -6.48 19.54
CA LEU A 122 16.09 -7.28 20.39
C LEU A 122 16.87 -6.44 21.39
N SER A 123 17.09 -5.15 21.11
CA SER A 123 17.87 -4.26 21.97
C SER A 123 17.03 -3.65 23.10
N THR A 124 15.78 -3.29 22.81
CA THR A 124 14.88 -2.64 23.77
C THR A 124 13.85 -3.59 24.40
N GLY A 125 13.61 -4.75 23.78
CA GLY A 125 12.60 -5.72 24.21
C GLY A 125 11.14 -5.33 23.93
N LEU A 126 10.93 -4.14 23.35
CA LEU A 126 9.62 -3.59 23.00
C LEU A 126 9.29 -3.85 21.53
N THR A 127 8.01 -3.99 21.23
CA THR A 127 7.50 -3.95 19.85
C THR A 127 7.46 -2.51 19.34
N ARG A 128 7.51 -2.33 18.02
CA ARG A 128 7.41 -0.99 17.40
C ARG A 128 6.10 -0.29 17.77
N ILE A 129 5.02 -1.05 17.92
CA ILE A 129 3.71 -0.56 18.36
C ILE A 129 3.77 -0.02 19.79
N GLU A 130 4.41 -0.74 20.71
CA GLU A 130 4.57 -0.30 22.10
C GLU A 130 5.41 0.98 22.17
N THR A 131 6.48 1.08 21.38
CA THR A 131 7.28 2.30 21.25
C THR A 131 6.44 3.46 20.73
N LEU A 132 5.73 3.30 19.63
CA LEU A 132 4.86 4.35 19.06
C LEU A 132 3.78 4.80 20.05
N ARG A 133 3.16 3.89 20.79
CA ARG A 133 2.18 4.22 21.85
C ARG A 133 2.80 5.05 22.96
N LYS A 134 4.01 4.71 23.43
CA LYS A 134 4.75 5.50 24.42
C LYS A 134 5.08 6.90 23.90
N LEU A 135 5.28 7.03 22.59
CA LEU A 135 5.53 8.31 21.92
C LEU A 135 4.25 9.12 21.63
N GLY A 136 3.08 8.66 22.07
CA GLY A 136 1.80 9.37 21.91
C GLY A 136 0.98 8.95 20.69
N ILE A 137 1.45 7.98 19.90
CA ILE A 137 0.73 7.42 18.75
C ILE A 137 -0.12 6.25 19.26
N VAL A 138 -1.32 6.57 19.77
CA VAL A 138 -2.13 5.62 20.54
C VAL A 138 -3.12 4.81 19.71
N LYS A 139 -3.74 5.42 18.69
CA LYS A 139 -4.79 4.81 17.87
C LYS A 139 -4.18 4.01 16.70
N VAL A 140 -3.48 2.95 17.06
CA VAL A 140 -2.77 2.06 16.13
C VAL A 140 -3.67 0.91 15.67
N LYS A 141 -3.74 0.71 14.35
CA LYS A 141 -4.32 -0.46 13.68
C LYS A 141 -3.19 -1.32 13.12
N LEU A 142 -2.96 -2.48 13.73
CA LEU A 142 -2.07 -3.50 13.19
C LEU A 142 -2.81 -4.31 12.13
N LEU A 143 -2.27 -4.35 10.91
CA LEU A 143 -2.87 -5.11 9.82
C LEU A 143 -2.61 -6.61 9.96
N GLU A 144 -3.58 -7.42 9.58
CA GLU A 144 -3.36 -8.85 9.32
C GLU A 144 -2.58 -9.03 8.02
N LYS A 145 -1.79 -10.10 7.92
CA LYS A 145 -1.08 -10.41 6.67
C LYS A 145 -2.09 -10.82 5.59
N LEU A 146 -2.22 -9.98 4.57
CA LEU A 146 -3.01 -10.27 3.39
C LEU A 146 -2.12 -10.94 2.31
N PRO A 147 -2.63 -11.89 1.50
CA PRO A 147 -1.91 -12.35 0.33
C PRO A 147 -1.49 -11.17 -0.57
N PHE A 148 -0.29 -11.23 -1.13
CA PHE A 148 0.29 -10.10 -1.86
C PHE A 148 -0.65 -9.61 -2.98
N LEU A 149 -1.19 -10.51 -3.78
CA LEU A 149 -2.08 -10.16 -4.89
C LEU A 149 -3.43 -9.57 -4.43
N ASP A 150 -3.92 -9.99 -3.27
CA ASP A 150 -5.12 -9.39 -2.66
C ASP A 150 -4.82 -7.96 -2.18
N SER A 151 -3.62 -7.68 -1.69
CA SER A 151 -3.19 -6.30 -1.34
C SER A 151 -3.09 -5.39 -2.57
N ILE A 152 -2.64 -5.93 -3.71
CA ILE A 152 -2.66 -5.23 -5.00
C ILE A 152 -4.10 -4.90 -5.40
N ASN A 153 -5.01 -5.87 -5.30
CA ASN A 153 -6.41 -5.66 -5.64
C ASN A 153 -7.09 -4.63 -4.72
N ALA A 154 -6.81 -4.67 -3.42
CA ALA A 154 -7.31 -3.67 -2.48
C ALA A 154 -6.87 -2.25 -2.88
N SER A 155 -5.61 -2.09 -3.28
CA SER A 155 -5.07 -0.82 -3.74
C SER A 155 -5.73 -0.33 -5.03
N ARG A 156 -6.09 -1.25 -5.94
CA ARG A 156 -6.83 -0.90 -7.16
C ARG A 156 -8.23 -0.36 -6.85
N VAL A 157 -8.92 -0.93 -5.85
CA VAL A 157 -10.23 -0.44 -5.41
C VAL A 157 -10.08 0.93 -4.75
N PHE A 158 -9.08 1.10 -3.89
CA PHE A 158 -8.76 2.39 -3.25
C PHE A 158 -8.48 3.49 -4.28
N MET A 159 -7.59 3.21 -5.25
CA MET A 159 -7.22 4.16 -6.32
C MET A 159 -8.35 4.51 -7.29
N LYS A 160 -9.45 3.73 -7.30
CA LYS A 160 -10.63 4.06 -8.11
C LYS A 160 -11.22 5.42 -7.74
N TYR A 161 -11.11 5.82 -6.46
CA TYR A 161 -11.67 7.07 -5.94
C TYR A 161 -10.61 8.04 -5.39
N LEU A 162 -9.35 7.59 -5.27
CA LEU A 162 -8.26 8.40 -4.73
C LEU A 162 -8.05 9.72 -5.48
N HIS A 163 -8.02 10.81 -4.72
CA HIS A 163 -7.51 12.11 -5.14
C HIS A 163 -6.17 12.34 -4.46
N ILE A 164 -5.22 12.95 -5.18
CA ILE A 164 -3.83 13.08 -4.75
C ILE A 164 -3.43 14.55 -4.80
N HIS A 165 -2.96 15.07 -3.66
CA HIS A 165 -2.40 16.41 -3.61
C HIS A 165 -1.16 16.47 -4.52
N GLU A 166 -1.03 17.53 -5.31
CA GLU A 166 0.08 17.75 -6.25
C GLU A 166 1.50 17.63 -5.64
N LYS A 167 1.66 17.87 -4.33
CA LYS A 167 2.95 17.70 -3.64
C LYS A 167 3.34 16.24 -3.37
N CYS A 168 2.43 15.29 -3.56
CA CYS A 168 2.66 13.87 -3.33
C CYS A 168 3.28 13.18 -4.56
N GLU A 169 4.34 13.78 -5.08
CA GLU A 169 4.97 13.40 -6.35
C GLU A 169 5.55 11.98 -6.29
N ASN A 170 6.14 11.59 -5.16
CA ASN A 170 6.76 10.26 -5.05
C ASN A 170 5.72 9.16 -5.03
N THR A 171 4.56 9.38 -4.39
CA THR A 171 3.45 8.43 -4.48
C THR A 171 2.92 8.34 -5.91
N VAL A 172 2.81 9.45 -6.64
CA VAL A 172 2.39 9.46 -8.04
C VAL A 172 3.39 8.66 -8.90
N LEU A 173 4.69 8.88 -8.73
CA LEU A 173 5.75 8.12 -9.39
C LEU A 173 5.72 6.64 -9.00
N GLY A 174 5.40 6.33 -7.75
CA GLY A 174 5.20 4.96 -7.26
C GLY A 174 4.05 4.27 -7.99
N ILE A 175 2.90 4.93 -8.12
CA ILE A 175 1.74 4.40 -8.86
C ILE A 175 2.09 4.16 -10.34
N GLN A 176 2.90 5.04 -10.94
CA GLN A 176 3.32 4.93 -12.34
C GLN A 176 4.30 3.77 -12.58
N ASN A 177 5.31 3.60 -11.72
CA ASN A 177 6.49 2.78 -12.01
C ASN A 177 6.56 1.45 -11.21
N TYR A 178 5.65 1.24 -10.26
CA TYR A 178 5.64 0.01 -9.47
C TYR A 178 5.31 -1.22 -10.31
N ARG A 179 6.26 -2.16 -10.38
CA ARG A 179 6.26 -3.24 -11.36
C ARG A 179 6.57 -4.61 -10.79
N LYS A 180 6.09 -5.62 -11.51
CA LYS A 180 6.40 -7.03 -11.29
C LYS A 180 7.87 -7.30 -11.58
N LYS A 181 8.46 -8.22 -10.83
CA LYS A 181 9.77 -8.78 -11.17
C LYS A 181 9.64 -9.68 -12.40
N TYR A 182 10.45 -9.44 -13.43
CA TYR A 182 10.55 -10.30 -14.60
C TYR A 182 11.71 -11.28 -14.43
N ASP A 183 11.46 -12.55 -14.71
CA ASP A 183 12.50 -13.58 -14.71
C ASP A 183 12.84 -13.95 -16.17
N ARG A 184 14.05 -13.54 -16.57
CA ARG A 184 14.56 -13.73 -17.94
C ARG A 184 14.78 -15.20 -18.28
N GLN A 185 15.02 -16.08 -17.30
CA GLN A 185 15.29 -17.51 -17.57
C GLN A 185 14.02 -18.26 -17.95
N ILE A 186 12.90 -17.91 -17.32
CA ILE A 186 11.59 -18.54 -17.58
C ILE A 186 10.73 -17.71 -18.55
N GLY A 187 11.16 -16.51 -18.93
CA GLY A 187 10.43 -15.62 -19.85
C GLY A 187 9.08 -15.16 -19.29
N ALA A 188 8.98 -14.97 -17.97
CA ALA A 188 7.71 -14.68 -17.32
C ALA A 188 7.82 -13.71 -16.14
N TYR A 189 6.73 -12.98 -15.88
CA TYR A 189 6.60 -12.16 -14.68
C TYR A 189 6.28 -13.01 -13.45
N LEU A 190 7.02 -12.75 -12.37
CA LEU A 190 6.79 -13.36 -11.08
C LEU A 190 5.60 -12.71 -10.35
N SER A 191 5.08 -13.41 -9.34
CA SER A 191 4.07 -12.89 -8.42
C SER A 191 4.65 -11.99 -7.31
N THR A 192 5.84 -11.44 -7.53
CA THR A 192 6.54 -10.52 -6.63
C THR A 192 6.85 -9.24 -7.38
N ASP A 193 7.08 -8.18 -6.62
CA ASP A 193 7.49 -6.87 -7.10
C ASP A 193 9.01 -6.73 -7.20
N VAL A 194 9.43 -5.73 -7.96
CA VAL A 194 10.79 -5.19 -7.84
C VAL A 194 10.85 -4.36 -6.56
N HIS A 195 11.81 -4.66 -5.69
CA HIS A 195 12.03 -3.91 -4.46
C HIS A 195 12.95 -2.72 -4.77
N ASP A 196 12.34 -1.56 -4.90
CA ASP A 196 12.99 -0.26 -5.12
C ASP A 196 12.20 0.85 -4.39
N ILE A 197 12.62 2.10 -4.57
CA ILE A 197 11.94 3.27 -3.98
C ILE A 197 10.44 3.28 -4.25
N HIS A 198 9.98 2.89 -5.44
CA HIS A 198 8.55 2.88 -5.78
C HIS A 198 7.78 1.83 -4.97
N SER A 199 8.43 0.70 -4.65
CA SER A 199 7.84 -0.36 -3.84
C SER A 199 7.52 0.08 -2.41
N ASN A 200 8.32 1.00 -1.83
CA ASN A 200 8.13 1.48 -0.46
C ASN A 200 6.87 2.34 -0.33
N TYR A 201 6.69 3.30 -1.25
CA TYR A 201 5.46 4.08 -1.35
C TYR A 201 4.23 3.20 -1.62
N MET A 202 4.37 2.21 -2.51
CA MET A 202 3.26 1.31 -2.82
C MET A 202 2.98 0.32 -1.69
N ALA A 203 3.95 -0.04 -0.86
CA ALA A 203 3.72 -0.79 0.36
C ALA A 203 2.88 0.01 1.35
N SER A 204 3.25 1.27 1.62
CA SER A 204 2.46 2.16 2.48
C SER A 204 1.04 2.36 1.94
N LEU A 205 0.88 2.57 0.62
CA LEU A 205 -0.43 2.71 -0.03
C LEU A 205 -1.28 1.43 0.05
N ARG A 206 -0.66 0.25 -0.11
CA ARG A 206 -1.32 -1.05 0.08
C ARG A 206 -1.83 -1.21 1.52
N TYR A 207 -1.02 -0.83 2.50
CA TYR A 207 -1.42 -0.86 3.91
C TYR A 207 -2.54 0.13 4.20
N MET A 208 -2.48 1.35 3.64
CA MET A 208 -3.57 2.33 3.75
C MET A 208 -4.89 1.76 3.21
N ALA A 209 -4.89 1.21 1.99
CA ALA A 209 -6.06 0.61 1.38
C ALA A 209 -6.63 -0.54 2.24
N GLN A 210 -5.77 -1.42 2.75
CA GLN A 210 -6.18 -2.50 3.63
C GLN A 210 -6.75 -1.98 4.97
N GLY A 211 -6.05 -1.05 5.63
CA GLY A 211 -6.46 -0.52 6.93
C GLY A 211 -7.77 0.27 6.90
N LEU A 212 -8.13 0.81 5.74
CA LEU A 212 -9.40 1.48 5.48
C LEU A 212 -10.49 0.55 4.93
N GLY A 213 -10.22 -0.75 4.78
CA GLY A 213 -11.24 -1.74 4.42
C GLY A 213 -11.51 -1.89 2.92
N TYR A 214 -10.63 -1.41 2.05
CA TYR A 214 -10.78 -1.54 0.59
C TYR A 214 -10.47 -2.95 0.05
N TYR A 215 -10.50 -3.97 0.90
CA TYR A 215 -10.20 -5.35 0.56
C TYR A 215 -11.44 -6.22 0.78
N SER A 216 -11.76 -7.06 -0.21
CA SER A 216 -12.84 -8.04 -0.07
C SER A 216 -12.39 -9.16 0.85
N LEU A 217 -12.82 -9.15 2.11
CA LEU A 217 -12.77 -10.35 2.94
C LEU A 217 -13.66 -11.41 2.29
N LYS A 218 -13.08 -12.45 1.71
CA LYS A 218 -13.80 -13.74 1.64
C LYS A 218 -14.05 -14.14 3.07
N VAL A 219 -15.25 -13.86 3.59
CA VAL A 219 -15.68 -14.28 4.92
C VAL A 219 -15.44 -15.78 5.01
N LYS A 220 -14.50 -16.21 5.85
CA LYS A 220 -14.41 -17.63 6.20
C LYS A 220 -15.73 -17.99 6.87
N PRO A 221 -16.47 -19.02 6.40
CA PRO A 221 -17.71 -19.40 7.06
C PRO A 221 -17.41 -19.71 8.52
N HIS A 222 -18.14 -19.04 9.41
CA HIS A 222 -18.09 -19.31 10.84
C HIS A 222 -18.49 -20.77 11.03
N LYS A 223 -17.61 -21.61 11.61
CA LYS A 223 -18.00 -22.96 12.00
C LYS A 223 -19.04 -22.82 13.11
N GLU A 224 -20.31 -23.03 12.79
CA GLU A 224 -21.37 -23.12 13.78
C GLU A 224 -20.98 -24.18 14.82
N LYS A 225 -20.95 -23.77 16.09
CA LYS A 225 -20.87 -24.70 17.21
C LYS A 225 -22.14 -25.56 17.16
N LYS A 226 -22.00 -26.87 16.99
CA LYS A 226 -23.11 -27.81 17.13
C LYS A 226 -23.75 -27.61 18.51
N ASN A 227 -24.97 -27.09 18.53
CA ASN A 227 -25.80 -27.10 19.72
C ASN A 227 -26.12 -28.55 20.07
N ILE A 228 -25.64 -28.99 21.24
CA ILE A 228 -26.04 -30.24 21.85
C ILE A 228 -27.48 -30.03 22.35
N SER A 229 -28.46 -30.58 21.63
CA SER A 229 -29.85 -30.63 22.08
C SER A 229 -29.95 -31.65 23.21
N ILE A 230 -30.06 -31.17 24.45
CA ILE A 230 -30.44 -31.98 25.61
C ILE A 230 -31.95 -32.21 25.53
N ASN A 231 -32.35 -33.47 25.40
CA ASN A 231 -33.74 -33.89 25.26
C ASN A 231 -34.37 -34.02 26.65
N PHE A 232 -35.20 -33.07 27.05
CA PHE A 232 -36.07 -33.19 28.22
C PHE A 232 -37.49 -33.46 27.73
N ASN A 233 -37.85 -34.74 27.65
CA ASN A 233 -39.26 -35.13 27.68
C ASN A 233 -39.46 -36.12 28.82
N SER A 234 -39.88 -35.55 29.96
CA SER A 234 -40.54 -36.26 31.04
C SER A 234 -41.71 -35.41 31.50
N PHE A 235 -42.86 -36.07 31.59
CA PHE A 235 -44.12 -35.73 32.29
C PHE A 235 -45.32 -35.24 31.47
N ALA A 236 -46.42 -35.97 31.77
CA ALA A 236 -47.86 -35.68 31.64
C ALA A 236 -48.51 -36.03 30.29
N ILE A 237 -49.59 -36.82 30.20
CA ILE A 237 -50.46 -37.61 31.10
C ILE A 237 -50.96 -38.78 30.24
#